data_AF-A0A3D3YQU4-F1
#
_entry.id   AF-A0A3D3YQU4-F1
#
_cell.length_a   1.000
_cell.length_b   1.000
_cell.length_c   1.000
_cell.angle_alpha   90.00
_cell.angle_beta   90.00
_cell.angle_gamma   90.00
#
_symmetry.space_group_name_H-M   'P 1'
#
loop_
_entity.id
_entity.type
_entity.pdbx_description
1 polymer ?
#
loop_
_entity_poly.entity_id
_entity_poly.type
_entity_poly.pdbx_seq_one_letter_code
_entity_poly.pdbx_strand_id
1 'polypeptide(L)' 'SNDHMLLRHFARETGCLIYNTGDGVCHQLVAESLARPGDVIVGADSHTVTAGGIGAFATGMGSSDVAIALGLGKT' A
#
# COMPACT_ATOMS: atom_id res chain seq x y z
N SER A 1 -12.16 14.67 -8.52
CA SER A 1 -12.81 13.46 -8.00
C SER A 1 -12.94 13.59 -6.49
N ASN A 2 -14.11 13.28 -5.93
CA ASN A 2 -14.36 13.34 -4.49
C ASN A 2 -13.43 12.38 -3.73
N ASP A 3 -13.14 11.21 -4.30
CA ASP A 3 -12.28 10.20 -3.68
C ASP A 3 -10.83 10.68 -3.55
N HIS A 4 -10.32 11.43 -4.54
CA HIS A 4 -8.97 12.01 -4.46
C HIS A 4 -8.89 13.06 -3.34
N MET A 5 -9.96 13.81 -3.09
CA MET A 5 -10.01 14.78 -1.99
C MET A 5 -10.08 14.06 -0.64
N LEU A 6 -10.88 13.01 -0.54
CA LEU A 6 -10.98 12.16 0.64
C LEU A 6 -9.63 11.52 1.00
N LEU A 7 -8.94 10.89 0.04
CA LEU A 7 -7.63 10.26 0.25
C LEU A 7 -6.57 11.28 0.69
N ARG A 8 -6.55 12.47 0.07
CA ARG A 8 -5.63 13.55 0.46
C ARG A 8 -5.91 14.09 1.85
N HIS A 9 -7.18 14.17 2.25
CA HIS A 9 -7.55 14.58 3.60
C HIS A 9 -7.08 13.53 4.62
N PHE A 10 -7.42 12.26 4.37
CA PHE A 10 -7.01 11.15 5.22
C PHE A 10 -5.49 11.11 5.41
N ALA A 11 -4.71 11.22 4.33
CA ALA A 11 -3.24 11.24 4.40
C ALA A 11 -2.69 12.40 5.25
N ARG A 12 -3.32 13.58 5.22
CA ARG A 12 -2.93 14.73 6.07
C ARG A 12 -3.24 14.48 7.54
N GLU A 13 -4.37 13.84 7.84
CA GLU A 13 -4.79 13.56 9.22
C GLU A 13 -3.97 12.45 9.86
N THR A 14 -3.64 11.40 9.10
CA THR A 14 -2.95 10.22 9.62
C THR A 14 -1.43 10.27 9.46
N GLY A 15 -0.93 11.14 8.58
CA GLY A 15 0.48 11.16 8.18
C GLY A 15 0.88 10.03 7.23
N CYS A 16 -0.09 9.28 6.67
CA CYS A 16 0.20 8.27 5.65
C CYS A 16 0.81 8.90 4.39
N LEU A 17 1.71 8.16 3.74
CA LEU A 17 2.23 8.52 2.43
C LEU A 17 1.10 8.51 1.39
N ILE A 18 1.12 9.49 0.47
CA ILE A 18 0.18 9.57 -0.65
C ILE A 18 0.92 9.89 -1.94
N TYR A 19 0.63 9.12 -2.99
CA TYR A 19 1.13 9.33 -4.34
C TYR A 19 0.01 9.95 -5.19
N ASN A 20 0.36 10.93 -6.02
CA ASN A 20 -0.58 11.66 -6.86
C ASN A 20 -0.76 11.00 -8.22
N THR A 21 -1.81 11.42 -8.92
CA THR A 21 -2.05 11.01 -10.31
C THR A 21 -0.86 11.39 -11.18
N GLY A 22 -0.27 10.40 -11.85
CA GLY A 22 0.91 10.56 -12.69
C GLY A 22 2.20 10.05 -12.05
N ASP A 23 2.23 9.80 -10.74
CA ASP A 23 3.44 9.29 -10.07
C ASP A 23 3.75 7.84 -10.49
N GLY A 24 2.71 7.03 -10.73
CA GLY A 24 2.85 5.66 -11.21
C GLY A 24 1.73 4.74 -10.74
N VAL A 25 1.79 3.48 -11.19
CA VAL A 25 0.93 2.41 -10.70
C VAL A 25 1.45 1.95 -9.34
N CYS A 26 0.55 1.66 -8.39
CA CYS A 26 0.88 1.35 -7.00
C CYS A 26 1.99 0.30 -6.83
N HIS A 27 1.92 -0.83 -7.55
CA HIS A 27 2.90 -1.90 -7.42
C HIS A 27 4.29 -1.52 -7.95
N GLN A 28 4.35 -0.68 -8.98
CA GLN A 28 5.61 -0.16 -9.49
C GLN A 28 6.24 0.79 -8.45
N LEU A 29 5.44 1.69 -7.88
CA LEU A 29 5.89 2.60 -6.83
C LEU A 29 6.37 1.85 -5.59
N VAL A 30 5.64 0.80 -5.18
CA VAL A 30 6.05 -0.07 -4.06
C VAL A 30 7.38 -0.74 -4.38
N ALA A 31 7.54 -1.33 -5.57
CA ALA A 31 8.77 -2.01 -5.97
C ALA A 31 9.99 -1.07 -6.08
N GLU A 32 9.79 0.17 -6.56
CA GLU A 32 10.87 1.12 -6.77
C GLU A 32 11.29 1.87 -5.50
N SER A 33 10.35 2.10 -4.57
CA SER A 33 10.58 3.08 -3.49
C SER A 33 10.28 2.61 -2.07
N LEU A 34 9.51 1.55 -1.87
CA LEU A 34 9.05 1.13 -0.54
C LEU A 34 9.54 -0.24 -0.12
N ALA A 35 9.50 -1.21 -1.03
CA ALA A 35 9.70 -2.60 -0.70
C ALA A 35 11.19 -2.97 -0.67
N ARG A 36 11.57 -3.84 0.28
CA ARG A 36 12.93 -4.34 0.46
C ARG A 36 12.92 -5.87 0.65
N PRO A 37 14.04 -6.55 0.35
CA PRO A 37 14.16 -7.97 0.66
C PRO A 37 13.90 -8.25 2.14
N GLY A 38 13.02 -9.21 2.43
CA GLY A 38 12.63 -9.60 3.78
C GLY A 38 11.43 -8.84 4.38
N ASP A 39 10.91 -7.81 3.70
CA ASP A 39 9.71 -7.12 4.17
C ASP A 39 8.47 -8.01 4.13
N VAL A 40 7.50 -7.73 5.01
CA VAL A 40 6.15 -8.27 4.96
C VAL A 40 5.22 -7.17 4.46
N ILE A 41 4.62 -7.37 3.28
CA ILE A 41 3.79 -6.35 2.61
C ILE A 41 2.39 -6.90 2.38
N VAL A 42 1.40 -6.16 2.86
CA VAL A 42 -0.02 -6.43 2.63
C VAL A 42 -0.67 -5.23 1.95
N GLY A 43 -1.59 -5.49 1.02
CA GLY A 43 -2.22 -4.45 0.21
C GLY A 43 -3.62 -4.84 -0.23
N ALA A 44 -4.49 -3.85 -0.41
CA ALA A 44 -5.90 -4.04 -0.77
C ALA A 44 -6.10 -4.30 -2.29
N ASP A 45 -5.06 -4.79 -2.97
CA ASP A 45 -5.07 -5.13 -4.38
C ASP A 45 -4.46 -6.53 -4.59
N SER A 46 -5.03 -7.30 -5.51
CA SER A 46 -4.62 -8.69 -5.77
C SER A 46 -3.18 -8.83 -6.27
N HIS A 47 -2.63 -7.82 -6.92
CA HIS A 47 -1.28 -7.84 -7.48
C HIS A 47 -0.22 -7.32 -6.50
N THR A 48 -0.56 -7.11 -5.22
CA THR A 48 0.44 -6.80 -4.18
C THR A 48 1.59 -7.83 -4.15
N VAL A 49 1.34 -9.05 -4.60
CA VAL A 49 2.33 -10.12 -4.81
C VAL A 49 3.52 -9.71 -5.70
N THR A 50 3.42 -8.66 -6.50
CA THR A 50 4.51 -8.15 -7.35
C THR A 50 5.77 -7.82 -6.54
N ALA A 51 5.63 -7.34 -5.29
CA ALA A 51 6.78 -7.08 -4.42
C ALA A 51 7.54 -8.36 -4.03
N GLY A 52 6.98 -9.56 -4.25
CA GLY A 52 7.71 -10.82 -4.13
C GLY A 52 8.91 -10.93 -5.09
N GLY A 53 8.85 -10.25 -6.24
CA GLY A 53 9.94 -10.23 -7.22
C GLY A 53 11.24 -9.59 -6.70
N ILE A 54 11.16 -8.81 -5.61
CA ILE A 54 12.33 -8.19 -4.96
C ILE A 54 12.67 -8.85 -3.60
N GLY A 55 12.12 -10.02 -3.32
CA GLY A 55 12.45 -10.81 -2.12
C GLY A 55 11.66 -10.45 -0.86
N ALA A 56 10.55 -9.70 -0.97
CA ALA A 56 9.60 -9.50 0.12
C ALA A 56 8.59 -10.65 0.18
N PHE A 57 8.03 -10.94 1.36
CA PHE A 57 6.78 -11.70 1.44
C PHE A 57 5.61 -10.74 1.24
N ALA A 58 4.90 -10.86 0.12
CA ALA A 58 3.85 -9.93 -0.25
C ALA A 58 2.55 -10.65 -0.64
N THR A 59 1.41 -10.17 -0.13
CA THR A 59 0.10 -10.74 -0.46
C THR A 59 -1.00 -9.67 -0.57
N GLY A 60 -1.92 -9.88 -1.50
CA GLY A 60 -3.16 -9.12 -1.55
C GLY A 60 -4.14 -9.60 -0.47
N MET A 61 -4.89 -8.68 0.12
CA MET A 61 -5.92 -8.96 1.14
C MET A 61 -7.16 -8.10 0.92
N GLY A 62 -8.27 -8.41 1.60
CA GLY A 62 -9.48 -7.60 1.55
C GLY A 62 -9.31 -6.26 2.27
N SER A 63 -10.19 -5.30 1.99
CA SER A 63 -10.15 -3.97 2.63
C SER A 63 -10.28 -4.04 4.16
N SER A 64 -11.11 -4.96 4.68
CA SER A 64 -11.25 -5.19 6.12
C SER A 64 -9.95 -5.70 6.76
N ASP A 65 -9.27 -6.64 6.12
CA ASP A 65 -8.02 -7.21 6.61
C ASP A 65 -6.90 -6.15 6.62
N VAL A 66 -6.82 -5.35 5.55
CA VAL A 66 -5.86 -4.23 5.46
C VAL A 66 -6.18 -3.15 6.49
N ALA A 67 -7.46 -2.87 6.79
CA ALA A 67 -7.83 -1.94 7.84
C ALA A 67 -7.39 -2.43 9.23
N ILE A 68 -7.51 -3.73 9.52
CA ILE A 68 -7.01 -4.34 10.75
C ILE A 68 -5.47 -4.23 10.80
N ALA A 69 -4.79 -4.57 9.72
CA ALA A 69 -3.34 -4.46 9.61
C ALA A 69 -2.85 -3.02 9.83
N LEU A 70 -3.53 -2.04 9.25
CA LEU A 70 -3.22 -0.61 9.42
C LEU A 70 -3.44 -0.15 10.86
N GLY A 71 -4.51 -0.61 11.51
CA GLY A 71 -4.85 -0.22 12.88
C GLY A 71 -4.00 -0.89 13.97
N LEU A 72 -3.57 -2.13 13.76
CA LEU A 72 -2.89 -2.95 14.77
C LEU A 72 -1.41 -3.23 14.47
N GLY A 73 -0.96 -3.01 13.24
CA GLY A 73 0.37 -3.43 12.76
C GLY A 73 0.54 -4.95 12.68
N LYS A 74 -0.57 -5.71 12.70
CA LYS A 74 -0.61 -7.18 12.68
C LYS A 74 -1.83 -7.64 11.87
N THR A 75 -1.71 -8.83 11.28
CA THR A 75 -2.77 -9.51 10.54
C THR A 75 -3.34 -10.66 11.35
#